data_AF-A0A5J4Q9G7-F1
#
_entry.id   AF-A0A5J4Q9G7-F1
#
_cell.length_a   1.000
_cell.length_b   1.000
_cell.length_c   1.000
_cell.angle_alpha   90.00
_cell.angle_beta   90.00
_cell.angle_gamma   90.00
#
_symmetry.space_group_name_H-M   'P 1'
#
loop_
_entity.id
_entity.type
_entity.pdbx_description
1 polymer ?
#
loop_
_entity_poly.entity_id
_entity_poly.type
_entity_poly.pdbx_seq_one_letter_code
_entity_poly.pdbx_strand_id
1 'polypeptide(L)' 'MARFNKIQVLQTMLSTGMVPVFYHKDAETAKNVLKACYEGGVRAFEFTNR' A
#
# COMPACT_ATOMS: atom_id res chain seq x y z
N MET A 1 17.52 9.35 -5.71
CA MET A 1 16.24 10.06 -5.88
C MET A 1 15.10 9.05 -5.80
N ALA A 2 13.94 9.43 -5.26
CA ALA A 2 12.76 8.56 -5.28
C ALA A 2 12.31 8.31 -6.73
N ARG A 3 11.85 7.08 -7.03
CA ARG A 3 11.37 6.70 -8.36
C ARG A 3 10.15 7.52 -8.80
N PHE A 4 9.33 7.97 -7.85
CA PHE A 4 8.11 8.72 -8.08
C PHE A 4 8.21 10.10 -7.42
N ASN A 5 7.72 11.12 -8.12
CA ASN A 5 7.61 12.46 -7.56
C ASN A 5 6.34 12.59 -6.68
N LYS A 6 6.27 13.68 -5.90
CA LYS A 6 5.16 13.96 -4.98
C LYS A 6 3.79 13.92 -5.66
N ILE A 7 3.66 14.51 -6.85
CA ILE A 7 2.38 14.58 -7.56
C ILE A 7 1.93 13.19 -8.02
N GLN A 8 2.86 12.36 -8.53
CA GLN A 8 2.55 10.98 -8.93
C GLN A 8 2.05 10.12 -7.76
N VAL A 9 2.67 10.26 -6.59
CA VAL A 9 2.23 9.54 -5.38
C VAL A 9 0.83 10.00 -4.96
N LEU A 10 0.60 11.32 -4.89
CA LEU A 10 -0.70 11.87 -4.51
C LEU A 10 -1.81 11.46 -5.49
N GLN A 11 -1.54 11.49 -6.80
CA GLN A 11 -2.49 11.04 -7.82
C GLN A 11 -2.83 9.55 -7.68
N THR A 12 -1.83 8.71 -7.36
CA THR A 12 -2.04 7.27 -7.14
C THR A 12 -2.89 7.02 -5.90
N MET A 13 -2.64 7.73 -4.80
CA MET A 13 -3.46 7.63 -3.59
C MET A 13 -4.90 8.07 -3.86
N LEU A 14 -5.11 9.18 -4.58
CA LEU A 14 -6.43 9.67 -4.94
C LEU A 14 -7.19 8.69 -5.86
N SER A 15 -6.53 8.15 -6.89
CA SER A 15 -7.16 7.22 -7.83
C SER A 15 -7.47 5.86 -7.21
N THR A 16 -6.68 5.43 -6.22
CA THR A 16 -6.94 4.19 -5.46
C THR A 16 -8.18 4.32 -4.56
N GLY A 17 -8.53 5.54 -4.13
CA GLY A 17 -9.71 5.82 -3.29
C GLY A 17 -9.56 5.47 -1.81
N MET A 18 -8.60 4.61 -1.45
CA MET A 18 -8.22 4.31 -0.06
C MET A 18 -6.73 3.94 0.04
N VAL A 19 -6.16 4.07 1.24
CA VAL A 19 -4.82 3.60 1.57
C VAL A 19 -4.92 2.69 2.79
N PRO A 20 -4.83 1.36 2.64
CA PRO A 20 -4.87 0.45 3.76
C PRO A 20 -3.66 0.69 4.68
N VAL A 21 -3.91 0.81 5.98
CA VAL A 21 -2.89 0.88 7.02
C VAL A 21 -2.89 -0.45 7.75
N PHE A 22 -1.79 -1.19 7.71
CA PHE A 22 -1.75 -2.56 8.23
C PHE A 22 -0.37 -2.96 8.75
N TYR A 23 -0.35 -3.86 9.72
CA TYR A 23 0.84 -4.52 10.26
C TYR A 23 0.51 -5.95 10.67
N HIS A 24 1.46 -6.87 10.49
CA HIS A 24 1.43 -8.19 11.11
C HIS A 24 2.85 -8.67 11.37
N LYS A 25 3.09 -9.30 12.53
CA LYS A 25 4.42 -9.78 12.94
C LYS A 25 4.96 -10.89 12.03
N ASP A 26 4.07 -11.75 11.55
CA ASP A 26 4.41 -12.81 10.62
C ASP A 26 4.46 -12.26 9.20
N ALA A 27 5.64 -12.38 8.58
CA ALA A 27 5.91 -11.80 7.27
C ALA A 27 5.10 -12.46 6.14
N GLU A 28 4.78 -13.75 6.28
CA GLU A 28 4.01 -14.46 5.26
C GLU A 28 2.56 -14.00 5.22
N THR A 29 1.96 -13.83 6.40
CA THR A 29 0.64 -13.20 6.56
C THR A 29 0.64 -11.78 5.98
N ALA A 30 1.66 -10.96 6.29
CA ALA A 30 1.77 -9.60 5.76
C ALA A 30 1.83 -9.56 4.22
N LYS A 31 2.60 -10.46 3.59
CA LYS A 31 2.68 -10.58 2.14
C LYS A 31 1.35 -11.01 1.53
N ASN A 32 0.65 -11.97 2.14
CA ASN A 32 -0.63 -12.45 1.64
C ASN A 32 -1.70 -11.35 1.67
N VAL A 33 -1.73 -10.55 2.74
CA VAL A 33 -2.63 -9.38 2.82
C VAL A 33 -2.26 -8.33 1.77
N LEU A 34 -0.98 -7.99 1.63
CA LEU A 34 -0.52 -7.04 0.60
C LEU A 34 -0.89 -7.50 -0.81
N LYS A 35 -0.71 -8.79 -1.11
CA LYS A 35 -1.08 -9.40 -2.38
C LYS A 35 -2.57 -9.31 -2.65
N ALA A 36 -3.41 -9.65 -1.66
CA ALA A 36 -4.86 -9.55 -1.77
C ALA A 36 -5.31 -8.09 -2.04
N CYS A 37 -4.72 -7.11 -1.36
CA CYS A 37 -5.00 -5.69 -1.63
C CYS A 37 -4.59 -5.30 -3.06
N TYR A 38 -3.42 -5.75 -3.52
CA TYR A 38 -2.96 -5.45 -4.88
C TYR A 38 -3.87 -6.06 -5.96
N GLU A 39 -4.28 -7.32 -5.78
CA GLU A 39 -5.26 -8.01 -6.63
C GLU A 39 -6.62 -7.31 -6.62
N GLY A 40 -7.02 -6.75 -5.47
CA GLY A 40 -8.22 -5.92 -5.31
C GLY A 40 -8.12 -4.50 -5.88
N GLY A 41 -7.02 -4.15 -6.54
CA GLY A 41 -6.85 -2.85 -7.21
C GLY A 41 -6.12 -1.77 -6.38
N VAL A 42 -5.68 -2.07 -5.16
CA VAL A 42 -4.94 -1.11 -4.33
C VAL A 42 -3.56 -0.83 -4.95
N ARG A 43 -3.17 0.44 -5.04
CA ARG A 43 -1.86 0.87 -5.55
C ARG A 43 -1.03 1.70 -4.57
N ALA A 44 -1.59 2.01 -3.40
CA ALA A 44 -0.88 2.62 -2.28
C ALA A 44 -1.23 1.86 -0.99
N PHE A 45 -0.22 1.52 -0.19
CA PHE A 45 -0.37 0.73 1.04
C PHE A 45 0.57 1.29 2.10
N GLU A 46 0.08 1.49 3.32
CA GLU A 46 0.88 1.93 4.46
C GLU A 46 1.16 0.74 5.37
N PHE A 47 2.42 0.32 5.44
CA PHE A 47 2.86 -0.64 6.44
C PHE A 47 3.26 0.12 7.71
N THR A 48 2.65 -0.23 8.84
CA THR A 48 2.94 0.41 10.13
C THR A 48 3.64 -0.56 11.08
N ASN A 49 4.08 -0.11 12.25
CA ASN A 49 4.62 -0.96 13.32
C ASN A 49 3.92 -0.65 14.65
N ARG A 50 2.62 -0.35 14.56
CA ARG A 50 1.72 -0.13 15.68
C ARG A 50 1.18 -1.45 16.20
#